data_AF-A0AAV3K621-F1
#
_entry.id   AF-A0AAV3K621-F1
#
_cell.length_a   1.000
_cell.length_b   1.000
_cell.length_c   1.000
_cell.angle_alpha   90.00
_cell.angle_beta   90.00
_cell.angle_gamma   90.00
#
_symmetry.space_group_name_H-M   'P 1'
#
loop_
_entity.id
_entity.type
_entity.pdbx_description
1 polymer ?
#
loop_
_entity_poly.entity_id
_entity_poly.type
_entity_poly.pdbx_seq_one_letter_code
_entity_poly.pdbx_strand_id
1 'polypeptide(L)'
;MNTNSNAVSAAFVLERIMSSYGVKTQKELSEVTEIPTNTISNWVQRGNVPGNIILKCALDTGADAGWLVTGEFANANVFTHKSPLKGKALYEQILSSGGKAVLRRMLDAYGFSTQKELGDLLGIAPGTISTWIRRDFFPGDVVVTCALDTGVSLAWLATGKGSPQQNDVPVSRHDDSGICLIPRNLLKTGKLQDAGEWKADPQFIPAGLHAPLLVEGSSSSWLVDTGITSISNGRWLLDIDGKSDIYDVALLPGRKMQVEGGGSQFQCGVDEVTPRGVVVLTLTPSF
;
A
#
# COMPACT_ATOMS: atom_id res chain seq x y z
N MET A 1 -2.18 -13.86 -42.69
CA MET A 1 -3.25 -14.08 -41.70
C MET A 1 -2.73 -13.59 -40.35
N ASN A 2 -3.06 -12.36 -39.92
CA ASN A 2 -2.76 -11.86 -38.56
C ASN A 2 -3.58 -10.61 -38.17
N THR A 3 -4.69 -10.31 -38.86
CA THR A 3 -5.47 -9.08 -38.62
C THR A 3 -6.51 -9.22 -37.50
N ASN A 4 -6.88 -10.44 -37.10
CA ASN A 4 -7.93 -10.65 -36.10
C ASN A 4 -7.48 -10.49 -34.63
N SER A 5 -6.20 -10.64 -34.30
CA SER A 5 -5.73 -10.46 -32.90
C SER A 5 -5.66 -8.98 -32.50
N ASN A 6 -5.25 -8.09 -33.41
CA ASN A 6 -5.04 -6.68 -33.11
C ASN A 6 -6.35 -5.88 -33.04
N ALA A 7 -7.35 -6.25 -33.85
CA ALA A 7 -8.68 -5.64 -33.80
C ALA A 7 -9.36 -5.87 -32.44
N VAL A 8 -9.20 -7.07 -31.88
CA VAL A 8 -9.72 -7.44 -30.56
C VAL A 8 -9.02 -6.65 -29.45
N SER A 9 -7.71 -6.40 -29.56
CA SER A 9 -6.96 -5.60 -28.58
C SER A 9 -7.44 -4.14 -28.49
N ALA A 10 -7.74 -3.49 -29.61
CA ALA A 10 -8.14 -2.08 -29.61
C ALA A 10 -9.56 -1.86 -29.07
N ALA A 11 -10.48 -2.82 -29.29
CA ALA A 11 -11.81 -2.78 -28.72
C ALA A 11 -11.78 -2.79 -27.18
N PHE A 12 -10.96 -3.66 -26.58
CA PHE A 12 -10.81 -3.71 -25.12
C PHE A 12 -10.15 -2.47 -24.52
N VAL A 13 -9.15 -1.89 -25.20
CA VAL A 13 -8.57 -0.60 -24.80
C VAL A 13 -9.64 0.48 -24.81
N LEU A 14 -10.48 0.53 -25.85
CA LEU A 14 -11.56 1.51 -25.94
C LEU A 14 -12.62 1.31 -24.85
N GLU A 15 -13.00 0.06 -24.55
CA GLU A 15 -13.94 -0.24 -23.45
C GLU A 15 -13.41 0.25 -22.09
N ARG A 16 -12.12 0.07 -21.81
CA ARG A 16 -11.50 0.57 -20.56
C ARG A 16 -11.43 2.09 -20.53
N ILE A 17 -11.16 2.75 -21.66
CA ILE A 17 -11.24 4.21 -21.78
C ILE A 17 -12.68 4.68 -21.48
N MET A 18 -13.68 4.05 -22.10
CA MET A 18 -15.09 4.38 -21.87
C MET A 18 -15.50 4.18 -20.41
N SER A 19 -15.07 3.07 -19.80
CA SER A 19 -15.30 2.81 -18.37
C SER A 19 -14.64 3.86 -17.48
N SER A 20 -13.45 4.35 -17.82
CA SER A 20 -12.73 5.36 -17.03
C SER A 20 -13.42 6.72 -17.06
N TYR A 21 -13.99 7.10 -18.21
CA TYR A 21 -14.81 8.30 -18.34
C TYR A 21 -16.25 8.11 -17.85
N GLY A 22 -16.65 6.90 -17.43
CA GLY A 22 -18.00 6.59 -16.98
C GLY A 22 -19.06 6.60 -18.09
N VAL A 23 -18.66 6.47 -19.35
CA VAL A 23 -19.53 6.53 -20.52
C VAL A 23 -19.85 5.14 -21.07
N LYS A 24 -21.04 4.96 -21.64
CA LYS A 24 -21.52 3.67 -22.15
C LYS A 24 -21.50 3.59 -23.67
N THR A 25 -21.44 4.72 -24.36
CA THR A 25 -21.47 4.77 -25.83
C THR A 25 -20.29 5.56 -26.43
N GLN A 26 -19.87 5.21 -27.64
CA GLN A 26 -18.83 5.97 -28.37
C GLN A 26 -19.27 7.41 -28.69
N LYS A 27 -20.58 7.66 -28.72
CA LYS A 27 -21.15 8.99 -28.89
C LYS A 27 -20.91 9.85 -27.65
N GLU A 28 -21.19 9.32 -26.46
CA GLU A 28 -20.88 10.01 -25.19
C GLU A 28 -19.38 10.25 -25.04
N LEU A 29 -18.53 9.27 -25.40
CA LEU A 29 -17.09 9.46 -25.39
C LEU A 29 -16.65 10.58 -26.35
N SER A 30 -17.29 10.70 -27.51
CA SER A 30 -17.05 11.78 -28.48
C SER A 30 -17.35 13.16 -27.90
N GLU A 31 -18.44 13.27 -27.15
CA GLU A 31 -18.84 14.51 -26.47
C GLU A 31 -17.88 14.90 -25.35
N VAL A 32 -17.41 13.93 -24.55
CA VAL A 32 -16.48 14.18 -23.42
C VAL A 32 -15.05 14.47 -23.90
N THR A 33 -14.58 13.77 -24.94
CA THR A 33 -13.19 13.89 -25.41
C THR A 33 -13.00 14.94 -26.50
N GLU A 34 -14.09 15.48 -27.05
CA GLU A 34 -14.17 16.35 -28.24
C GLU A 34 -13.65 15.68 -29.53
N ILE A 35 -13.67 14.35 -29.59
CA ILE A 35 -13.16 13.58 -30.73
C ILE A 35 -14.33 13.07 -31.56
N PRO A 36 -14.38 13.32 -32.87
CA PRO A 36 -15.48 12.84 -33.72
C PRO A 36 -15.70 11.31 -33.63
N THR A 37 -16.95 10.87 -33.49
CA THR A 37 -17.31 9.43 -33.33
C THR A 37 -16.77 8.56 -34.46
N ASN A 38 -16.75 9.08 -35.70
CA ASN A 38 -16.18 8.36 -36.86
C ASN A 38 -14.69 8.03 -36.67
N THR A 39 -13.94 8.89 -35.97
CA THR A 39 -12.51 8.71 -35.70
C THR A 39 -12.30 7.63 -34.65
N ILE A 40 -13.16 7.60 -33.62
CA ILE A 40 -13.17 6.57 -32.58
C ILE A 40 -13.49 5.19 -33.19
N SER A 41 -14.51 5.10 -34.05
CA SER A 41 -14.85 3.85 -34.74
C SER A 41 -13.73 3.37 -35.67
N ASN A 42 -13.02 4.30 -36.33
CA ASN A 42 -11.86 3.97 -37.17
C ASN A 42 -10.70 3.34 -36.39
N TRP A 43 -10.48 3.71 -35.12
CA TRP A 43 -9.43 3.11 -34.29
C TRP A 43 -9.68 1.63 -34.01
N VAL A 44 -10.93 1.28 -33.70
CA VAL A 44 -11.34 -0.10 -33.47
C VAL A 44 -11.23 -0.91 -34.76
N GLN A 45 -11.71 -0.36 -35.89
CA GLN A 45 -11.59 -1.01 -37.20
C GLN A 45 -10.14 -1.25 -37.63
N ARG A 46 -9.23 -0.33 -37.28
CA ARG A 46 -7.80 -0.44 -37.58
C ARG A 46 -7.01 -1.23 -36.54
N GLY A 47 -7.65 -1.65 -35.44
CA GLY A 47 -6.99 -2.38 -34.37
C GLY A 47 -5.91 -1.57 -33.65
N ASN A 48 -6.05 -0.25 -33.59
CA ASN A 48 -5.06 0.62 -32.93
C ASN A 48 -5.72 1.87 -32.33
N VAL A 49 -5.63 2.02 -31.01
CA VAL A 49 -6.00 3.24 -30.29
C VAL A 49 -4.75 4.12 -30.11
N PRO A 50 -4.75 5.37 -30.59
CA PRO A 50 -3.58 6.24 -30.47
C PRO A 50 -3.16 6.48 -29.01
N GLY A 51 -1.86 6.34 -28.73
CA GLY A 51 -1.33 6.44 -27.36
C GLY A 51 -1.56 7.79 -26.67
N ASN A 52 -1.70 8.89 -27.43
CA ASN A 52 -2.07 10.20 -26.88
C ASN A 52 -3.48 10.21 -26.29
N ILE A 53 -4.40 9.37 -26.78
CA ILE A 53 -5.77 9.25 -26.24
C ILE A 53 -5.76 8.45 -24.94
N ILE A 54 -4.94 7.41 -24.87
CA ILE A 54 -4.72 6.61 -23.66
C ILE A 54 -4.12 7.50 -22.56
N LEU A 55 -3.11 8.31 -22.92
CA LEU A 55 -2.50 9.26 -21.99
C LEU A 55 -3.47 10.37 -21.56
N LYS A 56 -4.28 10.90 -22.49
CA LYS A 56 -5.33 11.89 -22.16
C LYS A 56 -6.35 11.30 -21.19
N CYS A 57 -6.82 10.07 -21.43
CA CYS A 57 -7.73 9.37 -20.52
C CYS A 57 -7.11 9.18 -19.13
N ALA A 58 -5.85 8.76 -19.06
CA ALA A 58 -5.14 8.62 -17.79
C ALA A 58 -5.04 9.95 -17.02
N LEU A 59 -4.80 11.06 -17.72
CA LEU A 59 -4.72 12.40 -17.11
C LEU A 59 -6.07 12.94 -16.67
N ASP A 60 -7.12 12.75 -17.48
CA ASP A 60 -8.45 13.30 -17.21
C ASP A 60 -9.17 12.53 -16.09
N THR A 61 -8.95 11.22 -16.01
CA THR A 61 -9.72 10.31 -15.12
C THR A 61 -8.89 9.78 -13.95
N GLY A 62 -7.56 9.90 -14.00
CA GLY A 62 -6.65 9.29 -13.04
C GLY A 62 -6.44 7.79 -13.23
N ALA A 63 -6.98 7.19 -14.30
CA ALA A 63 -6.80 5.77 -14.62
C ALA A 63 -5.33 5.45 -14.96
N ASP A 64 -4.84 4.27 -14.55
CA ASP A 64 -3.49 3.83 -14.90
C ASP A 64 -3.36 3.54 -16.40
N ALA A 65 -2.37 4.13 -17.05
CA ALA A 65 -2.14 3.98 -18.49
C ALA A 65 -1.75 2.53 -18.87
N GLY A 66 -1.05 1.82 -17.97
CA GLY A 66 -0.72 0.41 -18.14
C GLY A 66 -1.97 -0.46 -18.15
N TRP A 67 -2.89 -0.25 -17.19
CA TRP A 67 -4.19 -0.91 -17.13
C TRP A 67 -5.06 -0.59 -18.34
N LEU A 68 -5.10 0.67 -18.82
CA LEU A 68 -5.84 1.04 -20.03
C LEU A 68 -5.39 0.24 -21.26
N VAL A 69 -4.09 -0.08 -21.36
CA VAL A 69 -3.51 -0.83 -22.49
C VAL A 69 -3.58 -2.34 -22.30
N THR A 70 -3.30 -2.84 -21.11
CA THR A 70 -3.12 -4.29 -20.83
C THR A 70 -4.34 -4.92 -20.19
N GLY A 71 -5.06 -4.20 -19.35
CA GLY A 71 -6.19 -4.70 -18.54
C GLY A 71 -5.76 -5.34 -17.24
N GLU A 72 -4.46 -5.41 -16.99
CA GLU A 72 -3.91 -5.89 -15.74
C GLU A 72 -3.89 -4.69 -14.78
N PHE A 73 -4.54 -4.84 -13.63
CA PHE A 73 -4.40 -3.85 -12.56
C PHE A 73 -2.96 -3.93 -12.06
N ALA A 74 -2.20 -2.85 -12.20
CA ALA A 74 -1.04 -2.68 -11.34
C ALA A 74 -1.56 -2.68 -9.90
N ASN A 75 -1.06 -3.57 -9.05
CA ASN A 75 -1.33 -3.56 -7.62
C ASN A 75 -0.83 -2.23 -7.03
N ALA A 76 -1.67 -1.20 -7.05
CA ALA A 76 -1.28 0.16 -6.72
C ALA A 76 -1.55 0.47 -5.25
N ASN A 77 -0.64 0.04 -4.36
CA ASN A 77 -0.28 0.84 -3.20
C ASN A 77 1.08 1.45 -3.48
N VAL A 78 1.11 2.54 -4.26
CA VAL A 78 2.35 3.27 -4.46
C VAL A 78 2.54 4.20 -3.26
N PHE A 79 3.20 3.71 -2.22
CA PHE A 79 3.94 4.59 -1.33
C PHE A 79 5.04 5.27 -2.16
N THR A 80 4.70 6.39 -2.79
CA THR A 80 5.73 7.26 -3.34
C THR A 80 6.47 7.85 -2.16
N HIS A 81 7.63 7.26 -1.83
CA HIS A 81 8.58 7.84 -0.91
C HIS A 81 9.03 9.16 -1.56
N LYS A 82 8.30 10.26 -1.30
CA LYS A 82 8.71 11.59 -1.75
C LYS A 82 10.06 11.87 -1.12
N SER A 83 11.06 12.15 -1.95
CA SER A 83 12.35 12.60 -1.42
C SER A 83 12.12 13.85 -0.54
N PRO A 84 12.72 13.94 0.65
CA PRO A 84 12.65 15.14 1.47
C PRO A 84 13.34 16.33 0.79
N LEU A 85 14.19 16.07 -0.21
CA LEU A 85 14.88 17.08 -1.00
C LEU A 85 14.05 17.48 -2.23
N LYS A 86 13.99 18.78 -2.51
CA LYS A 86 13.25 19.35 -3.64
C LYS A 86 14.16 20.23 -4.50
N GLY A 87 13.86 20.28 -5.80
CA GLY A 87 14.52 21.19 -6.74
C GLY A 87 16.03 20.96 -6.88
N LYS A 88 16.82 22.04 -6.81
CA LYS A 88 18.27 22.04 -7.06
C LYS A 88 19.04 21.03 -6.20
N ALA A 89 18.70 20.90 -4.92
CA ALA A 89 19.38 19.98 -4.01
C ALA A 89 19.22 18.50 -4.41
N LEU A 90 18.03 18.13 -4.91
CA LEU A 90 17.78 16.78 -5.42
C LEU A 90 18.57 16.54 -6.72
N TYR A 91 18.60 17.54 -7.60
CA TYR A 91 19.35 17.48 -8.86
C TYR A 91 20.86 17.32 -8.62
N GLU A 92 21.43 18.09 -7.70
CA GLU A 92 22.85 17.97 -7.30
C GLU A 92 23.15 16.59 -6.70
N GLN A 93 22.24 16.03 -5.89
CA GLN A 93 22.40 14.68 -5.34
C GLN A 93 22.42 13.60 -6.44
N ILE A 94 21.53 13.69 -7.42
CA ILE A 94 21.48 12.75 -8.55
C ILE A 94 22.81 12.82 -9.34
N LEU A 95 23.30 14.02 -9.62
CA LEU A 95 24.58 14.21 -10.30
C LEU A 95 25.77 13.67 -9.48
N SER A 96 25.75 13.87 -8.16
CA SER A 96 26.82 13.38 -7.26
C SER A 96 26.89 11.85 -7.14
N SER A 97 25.84 11.14 -7.57
CA SER A 97 25.78 9.68 -7.48
C SER A 97 26.71 9.00 -8.48
N GLY A 98 27.14 9.73 -9.51
CA GLY A 98 28.21 9.35 -10.43
C GLY A 98 27.92 8.21 -11.38
N GLY A 99 28.50 8.27 -12.59
CA GLY A 99 28.23 7.34 -13.68
C GLY A 99 28.61 5.89 -13.35
N LYS A 100 29.69 5.69 -12.58
CA LYS A 100 30.16 4.35 -12.17
C LYS A 100 29.20 3.67 -11.18
N ALA A 101 28.71 4.39 -10.17
CA ALA A 101 27.86 3.79 -9.15
C ALA A 101 26.44 3.55 -9.66
N VAL A 102 25.92 4.47 -10.50
CA VAL A 102 24.65 4.27 -11.21
C VAL A 102 24.71 3.05 -12.11
N LEU A 103 25.79 2.91 -12.89
CA LEU A 103 26.00 1.72 -13.72
C LEU A 103 26.04 0.43 -12.90
N ARG A 104 26.72 0.43 -11.75
CA ARG A 104 26.75 -0.76 -10.90
C ARG A 104 25.36 -1.16 -10.41
N ARG A 105 24.55 -0.19 -9.98
CA ARG A 105 23.16 -0.47 -9.54
C ARG A 105 22.28 -0.99 -10.65
N MET A 106 22.44 -0.50 -11.89
CA MET A 106 21.72 -1.05 -13.05
C MET A 106 22.13 -2.50 -13.32
N LEU A 107 23.43 -2.82 -13.25
CA LEU A 107 23.89 -4.22 -13.38
C LEU A 107 23.32 -5.11 -12.27
N ASP A 108 23.32 -4.63 -11.03
CA ASP A 108 22.76 -5.37 -9.89
C ASP A 108 21.25 -5.60 -10.05
N ALA A 109 20.49 -4.62 -10.56
CA ALA A 109 19.05 -4.74 -10.80
C ALA A 109 18.71 -5.82 -11.85
N TYR A 110 19.52 -5.92 -12.90
CA TYR A 110 19.39 -6.95 -13.94
C TYR A 110 20.04 -8.29 -13.60
N GLY A 111 20.82 -8.37 -12.51
CA GLY A 111 21.63 -9.55 -12.18
C GLY A 111 22.83 -9.76 -13.11
N PHE A 112 23.30 -8.71 -13.79
CA PHE A 112 24.43 -8.78 -14.72
C PHE A 112 25.77 -8.65 -14.01
N SER A 113 26.77 -9.38 -14.51
CA SER A 113 28.14 -9.30 -13.99
C SER A 113 29.00 -8.32 -14.79
N THR A 114 28.63 -8.05 -16.03
CA THR A 114 29.45 -7.30 -16.99
C THR A 114 28.69 -6.17 -17.66
N GLN A 115 29.41 -5.09 -18.02
CA GLN A 115 28.85 -3.95 -18.75
C GLN A 115 28.41 -4.33 -20.18
N LYS A 116 29.00 -5.40 -20.72
CA LYS A 116 28.67 -5.91 -22.05
C LYS A 116 27.23 -6.42 -22.09
N GLU A 117 26.81 -7.18 -21.07
CA GLU A 117 25.44 -7.70 -20.97
C GLU A 117 24.40 -6.57 -20.99
N LEU A 118 24.65 -5.49 -20.25
CA LEU A 118 23.78 -4.31 -20.28
C LEU A 118 23.77 -3.61 -21.64
N GLY A 119 24.95 -3.50 -22.28
CA GLY A 119 25.07 -2.92 -23.62
C GLY A 119 24.34 -3.75 -24.68
N ASP A 120 24.45 -5.07 -24.61
CA ASP A 120 23.79 -6.01 -25.53
C ASP A 120 22.27 -5.99 -25.35
N LEU A 121 21.77 -5.90 -24.10
CA LEU A 121 20.34 -5.78 -23.80
C LEU A 121 19.73 -4.50 -24.37
N LEU A 122 20.40 -3.36 -24.16
CA LEU A 122 19.87 -2.03 -24.51
C LEU A 122 20.29 -1.54 -25.91
N GLY A 123 21.10 -2.31 -26.63
CA GLY A 123 21.67 -1.89 -27.91
C GLY A 123 22.66 -0.72 -27.80
N ILE A 124 23.34 -0.59 -26.66
CA ILE A 124 24.26 0.52 -26.37
C ILE A 124 25.71 0.06 -26.56
N ALA A 125 26.46 0.80 -27.37
CA ALA A 125 27.87 0.51 -27.61
C ALA A 125 28.70 0.58 -26.30
N PRO A 126 29.63 -0.36 -26.04
CA PRO A 126 30.46 -0.36 -24.83
C PRO A 126 31.26 0.94 -24.59
N GLY A 127 31.61 1.66 -25.67
CA GLY A 127 32.27 2.96 -25.60
C GLY A 127 31.40 4.06 -24.98
N THR A 128 30.07 3.98 -25.17
CA THR A 128 29.10 4.89 -24.56
C THR A 128 29.03 4.67 -23.06
N ILE A 129 28.93 3.41 -22.62
CA ILE A 129 28.96 3.04 -21.19
C ILE A 129 30.27 3.46 -20.53
N SER A 130 31.40 3.28 -21.22
CA SER A 130 32.71 3.74 -20.76
C SER A 130 32.78 5.26 -20.61
N THR A 131 32.07 6.01 -21.44
CA THR A 131 31.99 7.48 -21.36
C THR A 131 31.20 7.92 -20.14
N TRP A 132 30.13 7.19 -19.77
CA TRP A 132 29.38 7.48 -18.54
C TRP A 132 30.25 7.42 -17.30
N ILE A 133 31.09 6.39 -17.22
CA ILE A 133 32.03 6.20 -16.11
C ILE A 133 33.08 7.31 -16.08
N ARG A 134 33.71 7.61 -17.23
CA ARG A 134 34.82 8.57 -17.29
C ARG A 134 34.40 10.01 -17.04
N ARG A 135 33.20 10.39 -17.49
CA ARG A 135 32.68 11.76 -17.39
C ARG A 135 31.73 11.97 -16.22
N ASP A 136 31.58 10.93 -15.40
CA ASP A 136 30.61 10.90 -14.31
C ASP A 136 29.18 11.27 -14.76
N PHE A 137 28.83 10.85 -15.98
CA PHE A 137 27.58 11.22 -16.61
C PHE A 137 26.44 10.32 -16.11
N PHE A 138 25.30 10.94 -15.84
CA PHE A 138 24.08 10.27 -15.39
C PHE A 138 23.19 9.91 -16.60
N PRO A 139 23.07 8.62 -16.98
CA PRO A 139 22.24 8.22 -18.12
C PRO A 139 20.77 8.07 -17.68
N GLY A 140 20.07 9.20 -17.58
CA GLY A 140 18.74 9.24 -16.98
C GLY A 140 17.67 8.43 -17.71
N ASP A 141 17.74 8.39 -19.04
CA ASP A 141 16.90 7.54 -19.89
C ASP A 141 17.10 6.05 -19.57
N VAL A 142 18.34 5.60 -19.51
CA VAL A 142 18.69 4.19 -19.22
C VAL A 142 18.32 3.81 -17.79
N VAL A 143 18.48 4.74 -16.83
CA VAL A 143 18.08 4.54 -15.43
C VAL A 143 16.56 4.38 -15.32
N VAL A 144 15.78 5.20 -16.04
CA VAL A 144 14.31 5.07 -16.07
C VAL A 144 13.89 3.76 -16.73
N THR A 145 14.51 3.38 -17.86
CA THR A 145 14.26 2.10 -18.51
C THR A 145 14.54 0.93 -17.56
N CYS A 146 15.68 0.93 -16.86
CA CYS A 146 16.02 -0.11 -15.90
C CYS A 146 15.00 -0.21 -14.76
N ALA A 147 14.52 0.92 -14.23
CA ALA A 147 13.48 0.94 -13.19
C ALA A 147 12.18 0.29 -13.67
N LEU A 148 11.72 0.62 -14.88
CA LEU A 148 10.48 0.09 -15.45
C LEU A 148 10.58 -1.39 -15.82
N ASP A 149 11.73 -1.82 -16.32
CA ASP A 149 11.96 -3.18 -16.82
C ASP A 149 12.17 -4.19 -15.68
N THR A 150 12.87 -3.77 -14.61
CA THR A 150 13.18 -4.65 -13.46
C THR A 150 12.25 -4.47 -12.26
N GLY A 151 11.43 -3.40 -12.26
CA GLY A 151 10.55 -3.05 -11.14
C GLY A 151 11.26 -2.52 -9.90
N VAL A 152 12.58 -2.26 -9.97
CA VAL A 152 13.35 -1.72 -8.84
C VAL A 152 13.11 -0.21 -8.64
N SER A 153 13.34 0.28 -7.44
CA SER A 153 13.15 1.69 -7.09
C SER A 153 14.02 2.63 -7.93
N LEU A 154 13.37 3.55 -8.67
CA LEU A 154 14.04 4.63 -9.40
C LEU A 154 14.88 5.51 -8.47
N ALA A 155 14.40 5.78 -7.26
CA ALA A 155 15.13 6.58 -6.28
C ALA A 155 16.43 5.88 -5.86
N TRP A 156 16.39 4.56 -5.68
CA TRP A 156 17.59 3.77 -5.38
C TRP A 156 18.54 3.72 -6.57
N LEU A 157 18.07 3.50 -7.80
CA LEU A 157 18.92 3.55 -8.99
C LEU A 157 19.60 4.92 -9.15
N ALA A 158 18.84 6.00 -8.99
CA ALA A 158 19.33 7.36 -9.20
C ALA A 158 20.28 7.84 -8.09
N THR A 159 19.99 7.51 -6.83
CA THR A 159 20.69 8.09 -5.67
C THR A 159 21.50 7.11 -4.83
N GLY A 160 21.31 5.81 -5.03
CA GLY A 160 21.87 4.75 -4.19
C GLY A 160 21.27 4.65 -2.78
N LYS A 161 20.28 5.50 -2.44
CA LYS A 161 19.61 5.49 -1.14
C LYS A 161 18.31 4.70 -1.20
N GLY A 162 17.95 4.03 -0.11
CA GLY A 162 16.78 3.15 -0.02
C GLY A 162 17.11 1.71 -0.44
N SER A 163 16.07 0.92 -0.72
CA SER A 163 16.19 -0.48 -1.18
C SER A 163 15.93 -0.62 -2.68
N PRO A 164 16.55 -1.62 -3.36
CA PRO A 164 16.27 -1.93 -4.76
C PRO A 164 14.82 -2.40 -4.95
N GLN A 165 14.34 -3.29 -4.08
CA GLN A 165 12.96 -3.78 -4.12
C GLN A 165 12.04 -2.75 -3.48
N GLN A 166 10.91 -2.45 -4.14
CA GLN A 166 9.73 -1.85 -3.49
C GLN A 166 9.01 -2.89 -2.60
N ASN A 167 9.78 -3.67 -1.84
CA ASN A 167 9.19 -4.63 -0.91
C ASN A 167 8.86 -3.89 0.38
N ASP A 168 7.58 -3.98 0.74
CA ASP A 168 7.00 -3.86 2.07
C ASP A 168 7.75 -4.75 3.09
N VAL A 169 9.00 -4.41 3.40
CA VAL A 169 9.69 -4.99 4.55
C VAL A 169 9.59 -3.97 5.68
N PRO A 170 8.92 -4.34 6.79
CA PRO A 170 8.68 -3.44 7.92
C PRO A 170 10.01 -3.19 8.63
N VAL A 171 10.70 -2.12 8.22
CA VAL A 171 11.79 -1.58 9.01
C VAL A 171 11.15 -0.93 10.21
N SER A 172 11.39 -1.55 11.36
CA SER A 172 10.91 -1.11 12.66
C SER A 172 11.26 0.35 12.94
N ARG A 173 10.35 0.98 13.69
CA ARG A 173 10.46 2.22 14.48
C ARG A 173 10.09 3.49 13.72
N HIS A 174 8.88 3.96 14.04
CA HIS A 174 8.44 5.35 13.96
C HIS A 174 8.87 6.09 12.68
N ASP A 175 8.23 5.81 11.56
CA ASP A 175 7.98 6.86 10.56
C ASP A 175 6.87 6.46 9.57
N ASP A 176 5.82 7.27 9.56
CA ASP A 176 4.94 7.68 8.45
C ASP A 176 4.37 6.67 7.42
N SER A 177 4.46 5.36 7.63
CA SER A 177 3.49 4.44 7.01
C SER A 177 2.17 4.64 7.76
N GLY A 178 1.16 5.25 7.14
CA GLY A 178 -0.17 5.51 7.73
C GLY A 178 -0.98 4.26 8.12
N ILE A 179 -0.31 3.16 8.48
CA ILE A 179 -0.85 1.89 8.95
C ILE A 179 -0.08 1.48 10.21
N CYS A 180 -0.79 1.37 11.32
CA CYS A 180 -0.39 0.76 12.58
C CYS A 180 -0.61 -0.76 12.52
N LEU A 181 0.38 -1.54 12.93
CA LEU A 181 0.25 -2.98 13.13
C LEU A 181 -0.02 -3.24 14.62
N ILE A 182 -1.18 -3.81 14.92
CA ILE A 182 -1.63 -4.09 16.29
C ILE A 182 -1.80 -5.61 16.44
N PRO A 183 -1.20 -6.26 17.45
CA PRO A 183 -1.44 -7.68 17.73
C PRO A 183 -2.93 -8.00 17.81
N ARG A 184 -3.33 -9.17 17.32
CA ARG A 184 -4.73 -9.58 17.24
C ARG A 184 -4.92 -10.97 17.83
N ASN A 185 -5.89 -11.09 18.75
CA ASN A 185 -6.32 -12.35 19.32
C ASN A 185 -7.80 -12.63 19.02
N LEU A 186 -8.13 -13.88 18.74
CA LEU A 186 -9.50 -14.38 18.72
C LEU A 186 -9.93 -14.78 20.13
N LEU A 187 -11.07 -14.26 20.58
CA LEU A 187 -11.69 -14.66 21.83
C LEU A 187 -12.65 -15.83 21.56
N LYS A 188 -12.22 -17.04 21.91
CA LYS A 188 -12.99 -18.28 21.73
C LYS A 188 -13.11 -19.06 23.04
N THR A 189 -14.35 -19.27 23.49
CA THR A 189 -14.66 -20.09 24.67
C THR A 189 -13.87 -19.64 25.92
N GLY A 190 -13.78 -18.32 26.12
CA GLY A 190 -13.08 -17.74 27.26
C GLY A 190 -11.54 -17.75 27.15
N LYS A 191 -10.97 -18.06 25.98
CA LYS A 191 -9.51 -18.03 25.76
C LYS A 191 -9.15 -17.13 24.60
N LEU A 192 -8.05 -16.40 24.77
CA LEU A 192 -7.42 -15.61 23.72
C LEU A 192 -6.47 -16.50 22.93
N GLN A 193 -6.67 -16.56 21.62
CA GLN A 193 -5.81 -17.28 20.68
C GLN A 193 -5.16 -16.29 19.74
N ASP A 194 -3.83 -16.36 19.61
CA ASP A 194 -3.11 -15.55 18.65
C ASP A 194 -3.67 -15.72 17.24
N ALA A 195 -3.91 -14.60 16.58
CA ALA A 195 -4.50 -14.51 15.25
C ALA A 195 -3.74 -13.52 14.36
N GLY A 196 -2.46 -13.26 14.68
CA GLY A 196 -1.59 -12.38 13.91
C GLY A 196 -1.79 -10.92 14.25
N GLU A 197 -1.88 -10.06 13.23
CA GLU A 197 -1.89 -8.61 13.41
C GLU A 197 -3.07 -7.97 12.64
N TRP A 198 -3.66 -6.95 13.25
CA TRP A 198 -4.59 -6.03 12.61
C TRP A 198 -3.82 -4.84 12.04
N LYS A 199 -4.07 -4.57 10.76
CA LYS A 199 -3.57 -3.38 10.05
C LYS A 199 -4.62 -2.27 10.20
N ALA A 200 -4.33 -1.27 11.01
CA ALA A 200 -5.23 -0.17 11.31
C ALA A 200 -4.65 1.16 10.83
N ASP A 201 -5.47 2.07 10.34
CA ASP A 201 -5.03 3.45 10.13
C ASP A 201 -4.87 4.13 11.52
N PRO A 202 -3.70 4.71 11.87
CA PRO A 202 -3.44 5.36 13.14
C PRO A 202 -4.45 6.45 13.51
N GLN A 203 -5.11 7.10 12.53
CA GLN A 203 -6.11 8.14 12.79
C GLN A 203 -7.35 7.61 13.51
N PHE A 204 -7.64 6.31 13.41
CA PHE A 204 -8.75 5.65 14.12
C PHE A 204 -8.32 5.08 15.48
N ILE A 205 -7.04 5.21 15.84
CA ILE A 205 -6.48 4.68 17.08
C ILE A 205 -6.28 5.84 18.07
N PRO A 206 -6.87 5.78 19.27
CA PRO A 206 -6.62 6.77 20.30
C PRO A 206 -5.11 6.89 20.61
N ALA A 207 -4.62 8.11 20.77
CA ALA A 207 -3.23 8.34 21.17
C ALA A 207 -2.98 7.89 22.63
N GLY A 208 -1.75 7.51 22.94
CA GLY A 208 -1.31 7.23 24.32
C GLY A 208 -1.56 5.81 24.82
N LEU A 209 -1.83 4.84 23.93
CA LEU A 209 -1.93 3.43 24.32
C LEU A 209 -0.55 2.85 24.67
N HIS A 210 -0.48 2.06 25.74
CA HIS A 210 0.75 1.46 26.22
C HIS A 210 1.07 0.13 25.52
N ALA A 211 0.09 -0.78 25.46
CA ALA A 211 0.22 -2.08 24.82
C ALA A 211 -1.12 -2.48 24.16
N PRO A 212 -1.40 -1.95 22.95
CA PRO A 212 -2.65 -2.21 22.25
C PRO A 212 -2.75 -3.67 21.78
N LEU A 213 -3.93 -4.24 21.91
CA LEU A 213 -4.31 -5.58 21.46
C LEU A 213 -5.72 -5.53 20.87
N LEU A 214 -5.90 -5.98 19.64
CA LEU A 214 -7.23 -6.22 19.09
C LEU A 214 -7.74 -7.58 19.58
N VAL A 215 -8.88 -7.59 20.25
CA VAL A 215 -9.60 -8.80 20.66
C VAL A 215 -10.84 -8.94 19.77
N GLU A 216 -10.90 -10.01 18.99
CA GLU A 216 -11.99 -10.29 18.05
C GLU A 216 -12.93 -11.35 18.66
N GLY A 217 -14.16 -10.95 18.96
CA GLY A 217 -15.23 -11.82 19.44
C GLY A 217 -16.21 -12.25 18.35
N SER A 218 -17.30 -12.90 18.73
CA SER A 218 -18.32 -13.40 17.80
C SER A 218 -19.18 -12.31 17.16
N SER A 219 -19.49 -11.25 17.90
CA SER A 219 -20.41 -10.17 17.48
C SER A 219 -19.76 -8.80 17.41
N SER A 220 -18.58 -8.62 17.98
CA SER A 220 -17.87 -7.35 18.03
C SER A 220 -16.38 -7.61 18.20
N SER A 221 -15.58 -6.60 17.89
CA SER A 221 -14.14 -6.57 18.18
C SER A 221 -13.83 -5.38 19.08
N TRP A 222 -12.80 -5.50 19.90
CA TRP A 222 -12.43 -4.49 20.88
C TRP A 222 -10.94 -4.21 20.81
N LEU A 223 -10.58 -2.93 20.72
CA LEU A 223 -9.21 -2.51 20.94
C LEU A 223 -8.99 -2.36 22.44
N VAL A 224 -8.05 -3.13 22.98
CA VAL A 224 -7.74 -3.20 24.41
C VAL A 224 -6.34 -2.66 24.66
N ASP A 225 -6.17 -1.78 25.63
CA ASP A 225 -4.85 -1.43 26.14
C ASP A 225 -4.49 -2.35 27.31
N THR A 226 -3.61 -3.32 27.03
CA THR A 226 -3.16 -4.34 28.00
C THR A 226 -2.06 -3.82 28.93
N GLY A 227 -1.51 -2.62 28.68
CA GLY A 227 -0.56 -1.98 29.58
C GLY A 227 -1.22 -1.38 30.82
N ILE A 228 -2.55 -1.24 30.80
CA ILE A 228 -3.34 -0.70 31.91
C ILE A 228 -4.07 -1.84 32.62
N THR A 229 -3.62 -2.18 33.82
CA THR A 229 -4.20 -3.27 34.64
C THR A 229 -4.84 -2.76 35.94
N SER A 230 -4.77 -1.47 36.23
CA SER A 230 -5.44 -0.88 37.39
C SER A 230 -6.93 -0.64 37.08
N ILE A 231 -7.81 -1.50 37.59
CA ILE A 231 -9.27 -1.42 37.37
C ILE A 231 -9.83 -0.02 37.67
N SER A 232 -10.68 0.46 36.77
CA SER A 232 -11.48 1.69 36.90
C SER A 232 -12.87 1.47 36.32
N ASN A 233 -13.74 2.49 36.41
CA ASN A 233 -15.01 2.45 35.69
C ASN A 233 -14.77 2.38 34.17
N GLY A 234 -15.62 1.64 33.46
CA GLY A 234 -15.56 1.50 32.01
C GLY A 234 -15.62 0.03 31.57
N ARG A 235 -15.24 -0.23 30.32
CA ARG A 235 -15.24 -1.57 29.74
C ARG A 235 -13.85 -2.19 29.81
N TRP A 236 -13.78 -3.45 30.23
CA TRP A 236 -12.53 -4.14 30.53
C TRP A 236 -12.49 -5.54 29.94
N LEU A 237 -11.30 -5.97 29.55
CA LEU A 237 -10.97 -7.37 29.38
C LEU A 237 -10.60 -7.93 30.76
N LEU A 238 -11.45 -8.80 31.30
CA LEU A 238 -11.25 -9.44 32.59
C LEU A 238 -11.04 -10.93 32.40
N ASP A 239 -10.21 -11.52 33.27
CA ASP A 239 -10.04 -12.95 33.43
C ASP A 239 -10.65 -13.36 34.78
N ILE A 240 -11.66 -14.22 34.70
CA ILE A 240 -12.39 -14.77 35.85
C ILE A 240 -12.22 -16.30 35.80
N ASP A 241 -11.57 -16.85 36.81
CA ASP A 241 -11.27 -18.30 36.91
C ASP A 241 -10.60 -18.91 35.66
N GLY A 242 -9.69 -18.16 35.02
CA GLY A 242 -8.96 -18.59 33.84
C GLY A 242 -9.75 -18.46 32.53
N LYS A 243 -10.90 -17.78 32.56
CA LYS A 243 -11.69 -17.44 31.37
C LYS A 243 -11.70 -15.93 31.17
N SER A 244 -11.16 -15.50 30.04
CA SER A 244 -11.17 -14.11 29.62
C SER A 244 -12.49 -13.76 28.92
N ASP A 245 -13.06 -12.61 29.21
CA ASP A 245 -14.15 -12.01 28.43
C ASP A 245 -14.20 -10.49 28.64
N ILE A 246 -15.06 -9.80 27.89
CA ILE A 246 -15.27 -8.35 27.96
C ILE A 246 -16.47 -8.04 28.85
N TYR A 247 -16.26 -7.15 29.83
CA TYR A 247 -17.28 -6.73 30.79
C TYR A 247 -17.31 -5.22 30.97
N ASP A 248 -18.49 -4.68 31.29
CA ASP A 248 -18.65 -3.32 31.78
C ASP A 248 -18.52 -3.33 33.31
N VAL A 249 -17.70 -2.42 33.84
CA VAL A 249 -17.27 -2.37 35.26
C VAL A 249 -17.63 -1.02 35.87
N ALA A 250 -18.22 -1.06 37.06
CA ALA A 250 -18.45 0.10 37.91
C ALA A 250 -17.92 -0.15 39.34
N LEU A 251 -16.98 0.66 39.80
CA LEU A 251 -16.41 0.62 41.14
C LEU A 251 -17.44 1.07 42.19
N LEU A 252 -17.46 0.35 43.29
CA LEU A 252 -18.27 0.61 44.48
C LEU A 252 -17.35 0.88 45.67
N PRO A 253 -17.80 1.65 46.68
CA PRO A 253 -17.04 1.85 47.91
C PRO A 253 -16.64 0.52 48.58
N GLY A 254 -15.47 0.50 49.22
CA GLY A 254 -14.97 -0.68 49.92
C GLY A 254 -14.30 -1.73 49.05
N ARG A 255 -13.62 -1.33 47.95
CA ARG A 255 -12.92 -2.21 46.99
C ARG A 255 -13.84 -3.26 46.35
N LYS A 256 -15.09 -2.91 46.15
CA LYS A 256 -16.07 -3.72 45.42
C LYS A 256 -16.28 -3.16 44.03
N MET A 257 -16.78 -3.98 43.13
CA MET A 257 -17.21 -3.56 41.83
C MET A 257 -18.45 -4.32 41.38
N GLN A 258 -19.24 -3.67 40.55
CA GLN A 258 -20.30 -4.28 39.79
C GLN A 258 -19.77 -4.59 38.39
N VAL A 259 -20.01 -5.82 37.93
CA VAL A 259 -19.58 -6.33 36.63
C VAL A 259 -20.83 -6.73 35.86
N GLU A 260 -20.94 -6.25 34.63
CA GLU A 260 -22.04 -6.53 33.71
C GLU A 260 -21.50 -7.13 32.40
N GLY A 261 -22.08 -8.25 31.97
CA GLY A 261 -21.69 -8.93 30.74
C GLY A 261 -22.50 -10.22 30.49
N GLY A 262 -22.60 -10.62 29.22
CA GLY A 262 -23.32 -11.84 28.82
C GLY A 262 -24.80 -11.88 29.21
N GLY A 263 -25.44 -10.72 29.41
CA GLY A 263 -26.85 -10.61 29.83
C GLY A 263 -27.08 -10.78 31.33
N SER A 264 -26.02 -10.76 32.15
CA SER A 264 -26.11 -10.85 33.61
C SER A 264 -25.28 -9.75 34.29
N GLN A 265 -25.57 -9.48 35.55
CA GLN A 265 -24.81 -8.58 36.40
C GLN A 265 -24.52 -9.22 37.75
N PHE A 266 -23.34 -8.97 38.31
CA PHE A 266 -22.95 -9.44 39.63
C PHE A 266 -22.03 -8.43 40.33
N GLN A 267 -21.84 -8.60 41.63
CA GLN A 267 -20.90 -7.81 42.42
C GLN A 267 -19.82 -8.72 43.00
N CYS A 268 -18.57 -8.27 42.95
CA CYS A 268 -17.43 -8.97 43.53
C CYS A 268 -16.39 -7.96 44.04
N GLY A 269 -15.42 -8.44 44.81
CA GLY A 269 -14.22 -7.69 45.13
C GLY A 269 -13.36 -7.43 43.89
N VAL A 270 -12.67 -6.29 43.83
CA VAL A 270 -11.71 -5.99 42.75
C VAL A 270 -10.59 -7.04 42.69
N ASP A 271 -10.24 -7.62 43.83
CA ASP A 271 -9.20 -8.64 43.98
C ASP A 271 -9.68 -10.07 43.60
N GLU A 272 -10.97 -10.25 43.31
CA GLU A 272 -11.56 -11.55 42.90
C GLU A 272 -11.49 -11.79 41.39
N VAL A 273 -11.03 -10.81 40.61
CA VAL A 273 -10.83 -10.95 39.16
C VAL A 273 -9.42 -10.52 38.76
N THR A 274 -8.97 -10.96 37.59
CA THR A 274 -7.70 -10.51 37.03
C THR A 274 -7.94 -9.56 35.85
N PRO A 275 -7.69 -8.24 36.00
CA PRO A 275 -7.76 -7.31 34.87
C PRO A 275 -6.64 -7.58 33.87
N ARG A 276 -6.99 -7.67 32.59
CA ARG A 276 -6.05 -7.91 31.49
C ARG A 276 -5.87 -6.69 30.58
N GLY A 277 -6.76 -5.71 30.66
CA GLY A 277 -6.66 -4.46 29.92
C GLY A 277 -7.97 -3.70 29.88
N VAL A 278 -7.88 -2.41 29.58
CA VAL A 278 -9.06 -1.54 29.40
C VAL A 278 -9.44 -1.47 27.92
N VAL A 279 -10.73 -1.50 27.61
CA VAL A 279 -11.22 -1.34 26.24
C VAL A 279 -11.27 0.15 25.89
N VAL A 280 -10.61 0.52 24.80
CA VAL A 280 -10.53 1.91 24.30
C VAL A 280 -11.37 2.15 23.05
N LEU A 281 -11.70 1.10 22.29
CA LEU A 281 -12.55 1.17 21.11
C LEU A 281 -13.38 -0.12 20.98
N THR A 282 -14.65 0.01 20.58
CA THR A 282 -15.51 -1.13 20.22
C THR A 282 -15.92 -1.01 18.75
N LEU A 283 -15.74 -2.09 18.01
CA LEU A 283 -16.08 -2.24 16.60
C LEU A 283 -17.23 -3.26 16.49
N THR A 284 -18.41 -2.80 16.08
CA THR A 284 -19.60 -3.65 15.94
C THR A 284 -20.06 -3.66 14.48
N PRO A 285 -20.02 -4.80 13.79
CA PRO A 285 -20.60 -4.94 12.45
C PRO A 285 -22.10 -4.65 12.51
N SER A 286 -22.57 -3.77 11.64
CA SER A 286 -24.01 -3.55 11.43
C SER A 286 -24.42 -4.37 10.20
N PHE A 287 -25.37 -5.29 10.37
CA PHE A 287 -25.97 -6.08 9.30
C PHE A 287 -27.43 -5.70 9.12
#